data_AF-A0A374VIS3-F1
#
_entry.id   AF-A0A374VIS3-F1
#
_cell.length_a   1.000
_cell.length_b   1.000
_cell.length_c   1.000
_cell.angle_alpha   90.00
_cell.angle_beta   90.00
_cell.angle_gamma   90.00
#
_symmetry.space_group_name_H-M   'P 1'
#
loop_
_entity.id
_entity.type
_entity.pdbx_description
1 polymer ?
#
loop_
_entity_poly.entity_id
_entity_poly.type
_entity_poly.pdbx_seq_one_letter_code
_entity_poly.pdbx_strand_id
1 'polypeptide(L)'
;KDGKHIWYGDQKQKTVFEFDRIKNSKEDGCGHPSSKPVPLIAYLISQCTQTNGMVLDGFLGSASTLVACDQLDRICYGIEFEPKFVDVAVERYTKLHDGNSDDVYLIRDGKRMEYSEVEVSDA
;
A
#
# COMPACT_ATOMS: atom_id res chain seq x y z
N LYS A 1 -4.19 -28.99 -11.27
CA LYS A 1 -4.38 -27.89 -10.30
C LYS A 1 -5.56 -27.07 -10.80
N ASP A 2 -6.74 -27.36 -10.31
CA ASP A 2 -7.95 -26.65 -10.71
C ASP A 2 -7.94 -25.32 -9.98
N GLY A 3 -7.29 -24.31 -10.58
CA GLY A 3 -7.11 -22.97 -10.03
C GLY A 3 -8.42 -22.21 -9.96
N LYS A 4 -9.40 -22.72 -9.21
CA LYS A 4 -10.65 -22.02 -8.92
C LYS A 4 -10.29 -20.86 -8.00
N HIS A 5 -10.41 -19.66 -8.54
CA HIS A 5 -10.36 -18.43 -7.76
C HIS A 5 -11.39 -18.50 -6.62
N ILE A 6 -10.93 -18.34 -5.39
CA ILE A 6 -11.80 -18.31 -4.21
C ILE A 6 -12.26 -16.87 -4.03
N TRP A 7 -13.57 -16.64 -4.18
CA TRP A 7 -14.21 -15.35 -3.95
C TRP A 7 -14.65 -15.25 -2.48
N TYR A 8 -14.29 -14.15 -1.82
CA TYR A 8 -14.58 -13.92 -0.39
C TYR A 8 -15.72 -12.92 -0.13
N GLY A 9 -16.36 -12.40 -1.17
CA GLY A 9 -17.51 -11.50 -1.07
C GLY A 9 -18.86 -12.22 -0.91
N ASP A 10 -19.91 -11.47 -0.56
CA ASP A 10 -21.28 -11.98 -0.33
C ASP A 10 -22.13 -12.18 -1.61
N GLN A 11 -21.51 -12.10 -2.79
CA GLN A 11 -22.11 -12.21 -4.14
C GLN A 11 -23.17 -11.14 -4.48
N LYS A 12 -23.29 -10.07 -3.69
CA LYS A 12 -24.16 -8.91 -3.98
C LYS A 12 -23.44 -7.75 -4.68
N GLN A 13 -22.14 -7.93 -4.94
CA GLN A 13 -21.27 -6.94 -5.55
C GLN A 13 -21.70 -6.71 -7.01
N LYS A 14 -21.71 -5.45 -7.44
CA LYS A 14 -22.04 -5.04 -8.83
C LYS A 14 -20.76 -4.80 -9.62
N THR A 15 -20.87 -4.65 -10.94
CA THR A 15 -19.72 -4.31 -11.82
C THR A 15 -19.40 -2.81 -11.85
N VAL A 16 -20.24 -1.97 -11.23
CA VAL A 16 -20.04 -0.52 -11.12
C VAL A 16 -19.84 -0.17 -9.65
N PHE A 17 -18.75 0.52 -9.35
CA PHE A 17 -18.38 0.95 -8.01
C PHE A 17 -18.39 2.47 -7.92
N GLU A 18 -19.01 3.00 -6.88
CA GLU A 18 -19.10 4.45 -6.63
C GLU A 18 -18.23 4.79 -5.42
N PHE A 19 -17.12 5.50 -5.68
CA PHE A 19 -16.20 6.00 -4.67
C PHE A 19 -15.79 7.42 -5.01
N ASP A 20 -15.62 8.25 -3.98
CA ASP A 20 -15.11 9.60 -4.18
C ASP A 20 -13.68 9.59 -4.72
N ARG A 21 -13.44 10.41 -5.74
CA ARG A 21 -12.08 10.64 -6.25
C ARG A 21 -11.29 11.51 -5.29
N ILE A 22 -9.97 11.32 -5.30
CA ILE A 22 -9.02 12.25 -4.68
C ILE A 22 -9.11 13.59 -5.41
N LYS A 23 -9.42 14.66 -4.68
CA LYS A 23 -9.62 16.00 -5.26
C LYS A 23 -8.31 16.79 -5.33
N ASN A 24 -7.47 16.69 -4.30
CA ASN A 24 -6.16 17.34 -4.25
C ASN A 24 -5.05 16.27 -4.25
N SER A 25 -4.35 16.10 -5.37
CA SER A 25 -3.27 15.12 -5.46
C SER A 25 -2.06 15.45 -4.58
N LYS A 26 -1.82 16.72 -4.27
CA LYS A 26 -0.70 17.14 -3.41
C LYS A 26 -0.96 16.79 -1.96
N GLU A 27 -2.11 17.20 -1.43
CA GLU A 27 -2.48 17.00 -0.02
C GLU A 27 -3.03 15.59 0.22
N ASP A 28 -4.13 15.25 -0.43
CA ASP A 28 -4.86 13.98 -0.21
C ASP A 28 -4.26 12.82 -1.01
N GLY A 29 -3.58 13.13 -2.12
CA GLY A 29 -2.92 12.15 -2.97
C GLY A 29 -1.46 11.89 -2.61
N CYS A 30 -0.95 12.44 -1.51
CA CYS A 30 0.44 12.28 -1.05
C CYS A 30 1.46 12.62 -2.15
N GLY A 31 1.25 13.74 -2.85
CA GLY A 31 2.15 14.22 -3.89
C GLY A 31 2.11 13.44 -5.22
N HIS A 32 1.41 12.32 -5.31
CA HIS A 32 1.36 11.52 -6.54
C HIS A 32 0.15 11.90 -7.42
N PRO A 33 0.36 12.17 -8.73
CA PRO A 33 -0.66 12.72 -9.61
C PRO A 33 -1.85 11.78 -9.86
N SER A 34 -1.65 10.47 -9.78
CA SER A 34 -2.69 9.45 -10.04
C SER A 34 -2.93 8.50 -8.86
N SER A 35 -2.93 9.05 -7.65
CA SER A 35 -3.30 8.33 -6.43
C SER A 35 -4.71 7.74 -6.50
N LYS A 36 -4.87 6.53 -5.96
CA LYS A 36 -6.16 5.83 -5.93
C LYS A 36 -6.78 6.00 -4.54
N PRO A 37 -8.10 6.17 -4.41
CA PRO A 37 -8.73 6.21 -3.09
C PRO A 37 -8.48 4.90 -2.34
N VAL A 38 -7.94 4.99 -1.11
CA VAL A 38 -7.72 3.82 -0.24
C VAL A 38 -9.01 3.00 -0.04
N PRO A 39 -10.20 3.60 0.19
CA PRO A 39 -11.43 2.82 0.36
C PRO A 39 -11.78 1.93 -0.85
N LEU A 40 -11.50 2.40 -2.07
CA LEU A 40 -11.70 1.61 -3.29
C LEU A 40 -10.77 0.40 -3.30
N ILE A 41 -9.49 0.60 -2.97
CA ILE A 41 -8.50 -0.48 -2.97
C ILE A 41 -8.79 -1.49 -1.85
N ALA A 42 -9.11 -1.03 -0.64
CA ALA A 42 -9.50 -1.87 0.49
C ALA A 42 -10.74 -2.73 0.16
N TYR A 43 -11.75 -2.11 -0.47
CA TYR A 43 -12.92 -2.84 -0.95
C TYR A 43 -12.50 -3.98 -1.90
N LEU A 44 -11.70 -3.71 -2.93
CA LEU A 44 -11.27 -4.73 -3.89
C LEU A 44 -10.46 -5.86 -3.23
N ILE A 45 -9.51 -5.51 -2.35
CA ILE A 45 -8.66 -6.49 -1.64
C ILE A 45 -9.52 -7.43 -0.78
N SER A 46 -10.51 -6.89 -0.07
CA SER A 46 -11.37 -7.67 0.83
C SER A 46 -12.18 -8.76 0.10
N GLN A 47 -12.46 -8.60 -1.20
CA GLN A 47 -13.21 -9.58 -1.98
C GLN A 47 -12.34 -10.72 -2.51
N CYS A 48 -11.02 -10.49 -2.60
CA CYS A 48 -10.08 -11.41 -3.24
C CYS A 48 -9.11 -12.07 -2.24
N THR A 49 -9.08 -11.61 -0.99
CA THR A 49 -8.13 -12.09 0.03
C THR A 49 -8.78 -12.24 1.40
N GLN A 50 -8.30 -13.21 2.16
CA GLN A 50 -8.58 -13.34 3.60
C GLN A 50 -7.53 -12.58 4.43
N THR A 51 -7.78 -12.41 5.73
CA THR A 51 -6.78 -11.95 6.71
C THR A 51 -5.49 -12.76 6.59
N ASN A 52 -4.34 -12.11 6.76
CA ASN A 52 -2.99 -12.63 6.50
C ASN A 52 -2.75 -13.04 5.03
N GLY A 53 -3.66 -12.71 4.11
CA GLY A 53 -3.47 -12.89 2.67
C GLY A 53 -2.38 -11.97 2.13
N MET A 54 -1.67 -12.43 1.10
CA MET A 54 -0.62 -11.66 0.43
C MET A 54 -1.21 -10.91 -0.77
N VAL A 55 -0.86 -9.63 -0.90
CA VAL A 55 -1.22 -8.76 -2.02
C VAL A 55 0.06 -8.25 -2.66
N LEU A 56 0.19 -8.38 -3.98
CA LEU A 56 1.31 -7.83 -4.75
C LEU A 56 0.82 -6.62 -5.55
N ASP A 57 1.49 -5.49 -5.40
CA ASP A 57 1.33 -4.31 -6.25
C ASP A 57 2.64 -4.01 -6.98
N GLY A 58 2.66 -4.25 -8.29
CA GLY A 58 3.84 -3.99 -9.12
C GLY A 58 4.08 -2.51 -9.43
N PHE A 59 3.15 -1.62 -9.08
CA PHE A 59 3.18 -0.19 -9.38
C PHE A 59 2.62 0.59 -8.20
N LEU A 60 3.31 0.46 -7.06
CA LEU A 60 2.81 0.88 -5.75
C LEU A 60 2.43 2.38 -5.70
N GLY A 61 3.16 3.25 -6.42
CA GLY A 61 2.89 4.68 -6.52
C GLY A 61 2.78 5.32 -5.14
N SER A 62 1.64 5.96 -4.85
CA SER A 62 1.36 6.56 -3.54
C SER A 62 1.04 5.58 -2.41
N ALA A 63 1.29 4.29 -2.61
CA ALA A 63 1.13 3.23 -1.63
C ALA A 63 -0.30 3.05 -1.09
N SER A 64 -1.30 3.33 -1.93
CA SER A 64 -2.71 3.12 -1.56
C SER A 64 -3.00 1.66 -1.23
N THR A 65 -2.35 0.73 -1.94
CA THR A 65 -2.43 -0.72 -1.69
C THR A 65 -1.79 -1.12 -0.37
N LEU A 66 -0.61 -0.58 -0.03
CA LEU A 66 0.06 -0.81 1.25
C LEU A 66 -0.85 -0.40 2.42
N VAL A 67 -1.37 0.83 2.37
CA VAL A 67 -2.26 1.35 3.41
C VAL A 67 -3.55 0.53 3.53
N ALA A 68 -4.14 0.13 2.41
CA ALA A 68 -5.33 -0.71 2.42
C ALA A 68 -5.05 -2.11 3.01
N CYS A 69 -3.88 -2.69 2.72
CA CYS A 69 -3.51 -3.99 3.28
C CYS A 69 -3.30 -3.91 4.79
N ASP A 70 -2.61 -2.88 5.25
CA ASP A 70 -2.35 -2.61 6.66
C ASP A 70 -3.66 -2.52 7.48
N GLN A 71 -4.61 -1.69 7.03
CA GLN A 71 -5.93 -1.54 7.65
C GLN A 71 -6.80 -2.81 7.64
N LEU A 72 -6.48 -3.76 6.78
CA LEU A 72 -7.22 -5.00 6.60
C LEU A 72 -6.47 -6.21 7.19
N ASP A 73 -5.34 -6.06 7.87
CA ASP A 73 -4.52 -7.21 8.32
C ASP A 73 -4.09 -8.11 7.14
N ARG A 74 -3.63 -7.52 6.03
CA ARG A 74 -3.05 -8.21 4.86
C ARG A 74 -1.58 -7.87 4.71
N ILE A 75 -0.82 -8.76 4.10
CA ILE A 75 0.60 -8.56 3.81
C ILE A 75 0.73 -7.97 2.40
N CYS A 76 1.28 -6.76 2.30
CA CYS A 76 1.55 -6.11 1.02
C CYS A 76 3.00 -6.32 0.58
N TYR A 77 3.19 -6.74 -0.67
CA TYR A 77 4.46 -6.65 -1.39
C TYR A 77 4.31 -5.60 -2.48
N GLY A 78 5.05 -4.50 -2.38
CA GLY A 78 4.99 -3.40 -3.32
C GLY A 78 6.29 -3.27 -4.11
N ILE A 79 6.18 -2.91 -5.38
CA ILE A 79 7.31 -2.49 -6.23
C ILE A 79 7.04 -1.06 -6.68
N GLU A 80 8.03 -0.19 -6.51
CA GLU A 80 8.03 1.18 -7.01
C GLU A 80 9.41 1.50 -7.58
N PHE A 81 9.43 2.17 -8.73
CA PHE A 81 10.65 2.47 -9.45
C PHE A 81 11.20 3.85 -9.06
N GLU A 82 10.31 4.82 -8.86
CA GLU A 82 10.70 6.19 -8.56
C GLU A 82 11.01 6.35 -7.06
N PRO A 83 12.25 6.70 -6.67
CA PRO A 83 12.66 6.76 -5.27
C PRO A 83 11.76 7.63 -4.38
N LYS A 84 11.34 8.81 -4.87
CA LYS A 84 10.47 9.70 -4.11
C LYS A 84 9.13 9.07 -3.71
N PHE A 85 8.62 8.11 -4.48
CA PHE A 85 7.37 7.42 -4.16
C PHE A 85 7.59 6.22 -3.23
N VAL A 86 8.80 5.65 -3.22
CA VAL A 86 9.24 4.75 -2.14
C VAL A 86 9.24 5.51 -0.81
N ASP A 87 9.78 6.74 -0.78
CA ASP A 87 9.78 7.58 0.42
C ASP A 87 8.34 7.88 0.89
N VAL A 88 7.46 8.27 -0.03
CA VAL A 88 6.03 8.45 0.26
C VAL A 88 5.40 7.19 0.87
N ALA A 89 5.75 6.00 0.38
CA ALA A 89 5.22 4.75 0.92
C ALA A 89 5.64 4.53 2.38
N VAL A 90 6.92 4.75 2.69
CA VAL A 90 7.48 4.59 4.03
C VAL A 90 6.90 5.64 4.99
N GLU A 91 6.88 6.91 4.59
CA GLU A 91 6.30 8.00 5.39
C GLU A 91 4.83 7.74 5.73
N ARG A 92 4.04 7.27 4.76
CA ARG A 92 2.63 6.93 4.97
C ARG A 92 2.47 5.80 5.97
N TYR A 93 3.27 4.74 5.87
CA TYR A 93 3.22 3.60 6.79
C TYR A 93 3.57 4.03 8.21
N THR A 94 4.69 4.74 8.38
CA THR A 94 5.15 5.25 9.67
C THR A 94 4.11 6.19 10.30
N LYS A 95 3.49 7.07 9.51
CA LYS A 95 2.44 7.98 9.99
C LYS A 95 1.17 7.26 10.46
N LEU A 96 0.81 6.12 9.86
CA LEU A 96 -0.33 5.30 10.31
C LEU A 96 -0.08 4.66 11.67
N HIS A 97 1.19 4.41 12.00
CA HIS A 97 1.63 3.80 13.25
C HIS A 97 2.16 4.85 14.24
N ASP A 98 1.50 6.00 14.32
CA ASP A 98 1.84 7.10 15.25
C ASP A 98 3.29 7.61 15.15
N GLY A 99 3.91 7.48 13.99
CA GLY A 99 5.32 7.86 13.78
C GLY A 99 6.32 6.81 14.23
N ASN A 100 5.88 5.63 14.67
CA ASN A 100 6.75 4.52 15.04
C ASN A 100 7.40 3.93 13.77
N SER A 101 8.72 3.76 13.83
CA SER A 101 9.54 3.19 12.76
C SER A 101 10.38 1.99 13.21
N ASP A 102 10.10 1.43 14.39
CA ASP A 102 10.85 0.32 15.01
C ASP A 102 10.81 -0.95 14.14
N ASP A 103 9.72 -1.15 13.41
CA ASP A 103 9.53 -2.27 12.48
C ASP A 103 9.85 -1.90 11.02
N VAL A 104 10.39 -0.71 10.77
CA VAL A 104 10.76 -0.23 9.43
C VAL A 104 12.26 -0.37 9.23
N TYR A 105 12.66 -1.12 8.21
CA TYR A 105 14.06 -1.36 7.90
C TYR A 105 14.29 -1.49 6.39
N LEU A 106 15.53 -1.23 5.98
CA LEU A 106 16.02 -1.39 4.63
C LEU A 106 16.91 -2.63 4.53
N ILE A 107 16.65 -3.49 3.54
CA ILE A 107 17.59 -4.52 3.12
C ILE A 107 18.31 -4.05 1.86
N ARG A 108 19.63 -3.89 1.92
CA ARG A 108 20.49 -3.54 0.77
C ARG A 108 21.75 -4.40 0.79
N ASP A 109 22.08 -5.03 -0.33
CA ASP A 109 23.24 -5.92 -0.47
C ASP A 109 23.32 -7.01 0.61
N GLY A 110 22.17 -7.54 1.02
CA GLY A 110 22.06 -8.56 2.07
C GLY A 110 22.24 -8.05 3.51
N LYS A 111 22.40 -6.75 3.71
CA LYS A 111 22.48 -6.12 5.04
C LYS A 111 21.15 -5.46 5.39
N ARG A 112 20.71 -5.66 6.63
CA ARG A 112 19.59 -4.93 7.24
C ARG A 112 20.12 -3.65 7.89
N MET A 113 19.43 -2.54 7.67
CA MET A 113 19.65 -1.24 8.30
C MET A 113 18.32 -0.75 8.84
N GLU A 114 18.26 -0.33 10.10
CA GLU A 114 17.01 0.21 10.67
C GLU A 114 16.70 1.58 10.06
N TYR A 115 15.43 1.97 10.02
CA TYR A 115 15.01 3.25 9.42
C TYR A 115 15.73 4.46 10.05
N SER A 116 15.98 4.41 11.37
CA SER A 116 16.70 5.46 12.12
C SER A 116 18.18 5.58 11.76
N GLU A 117 18.77 4.57 11.12
CA GLU A 117 20.18 4.53 10.73
C GLU A 117 20.40 4.96 9.27
N VAL A 118 19.32 5.13 8.48
CA VAL A 118 19.41 5.53 7.09
C VAL A 118 19.74 7.03 7.02
N GLU A 119 20.95 7.35 6.57
CA GLU A 119 21.32 8.74 6.27
C GLU A 119 20.45 9.25 5.12
N VAL A 120 19.71 10.34 5.36
CA VAL A 120 19.00 11.06 4.31
C VAL A 120 20.04 11.81 3.49
N SER A 121 20.39 11.30 2.31
CA SER A 121 21.16 12.08 1.36
C SER A 121 20.22 13.10 0.72
N ASP A 122 20.50 14.40 0.89
CA ASP A 122 19.85 15.44 0.11
C ASP A 122 20.18 15.20 -1.37
N ALA A 123 19.19 14.71 -2.12
CA ALA A 123 19.26 14.52 -3.57
C ALA A 123 18.89 15.80 -4.33
#